data_AF-A0A1J6KSS6-F1
#
_entry.id   AF-A0A1J6KSS6-F1
#
_cell.length_a   1.000
_cell.length_b   1.000
_cell.length_c   1.000
_cell.angle_alpha   90.00
_cell.angle_beta   90.00
_cell.angle_gamma   90.00
#
_symmetry.space_group_name_H-M   'P 1'
#
loop_
_entity.id
_entity.type
_entity.pdbx_description
1 polymer ?
#
loop_
_entity_poly.entity_id
_entity_poly.type
_entity_poly.pdbx_seq_one_letter_code
_entity_poly.pdbx_strand_id
1 'polypeptide(L)' 'MPGYYDGRYWTLWKLPMFGCNDSSQVLNEIQECKKAYPNAFIRCLAFDNVKQVQCMAFLIQKPAAA' A
#
# COMPACT_ATOMS: atom_id res chain seq x y z
N MET A 1 -12.14 -11.22 21.41
CA MET A 1 -10.79 -11.75 21.72
C MET A 1 -9.82 -10.59 21.79
N PRO A 2 -9.01 -10.45 22.86
CA PRO A 2 -8.04 -9.36 22.96
C PRO A 2 -7.12 -9.30 21.73
N GLY A 3 -6.95 -8.11 21.13
CA GLY A 3 -6.06 -7.90 19.97
C GLY A 3 -6.65 -8.29 18.60
N TYR A 4 -7.91 -8.72 18.54
CA TYR A 4 -8.61 -8.96 17.27
C TYR A 4 -9.39 -7.73 16.83
N TYR A 5 -9.16 -7.32 15.57
CA TYR A 5 -9.91 -6.26 14.89
C TYR A 5 -10.10 -6.63 13.43
N ASP A 6 -11.29 -6.36 12.90
CA ASP A 6 -11.60 -6.51 11.48
C ASP A 6 -11.03 -5.33 10.66
N GLY A 7 -10.80 -5.53 9.36
CA GLY A 7 -10.36 -4.46 8.44
C GLY A 7 -8.89 -4.01 8.55
N ARG A 8 -8.07 -4.66 9.39
CA ARG A 8 -6.62 -4.37 9.49
C ARG A 8 -5.86 -4.66 8.18
N TYR A 9 -6.20 -5.79 7.55
CA TYR A 9 -5.62 -6.21 6.28
C TYR A 9 -6.41 -5.65 5.10
N TRP A 10 -5.69 -5.15 4.11
CA TRP A 10 -6.23 -4.65 2.85
C TRP A 10 -5.74 -5.54 1.71
N THR A 11 -6.40 -5.46 0.57
CA THR A 11 -5.96 -6.16 -0.65
C THR A 11 -4.62 -5.61 -1.12
N LEU A 12 -3.66 -6.51 -1.38
CA LEU A 12 -2.36 -6.13 -1.92
C LEU A 12 -2.47 -5.82 -3.41
N TRP A 13 -1.93 -4.67 -3.83
CA TRP A 13 -1.77 -4.36 -5.26
C TRP A 13 -0.51 -5.06 -5.77
N LYS A 14 -0.68 -6.00 -6.69
CA LYS A 14 0.41 -6.83 -7.25
C LYS A 14 1.23 -7.50 -6.13
N LEU A 15 2.54 -7.24 -6.09
CA LEU A 15 3.51 -7.83 -5.17
C LEU A 15 4.45 -6.73 -4.63
N PRO A 16 5.14 -6.95 -3.50
CA PRO A 16 6.19 -6.05 -3.05
C PRO A 16 7.26 -5.88 -4.13
N MET A 17 7.70 -4.65 -4.36
CA MET A 17 8.67 -4.32 -5.42
C MET A 17 10.11 -4.65 -4.97
N PHE A 18 10.44 -5.94 -4.89
CA PHE A 18 11.77 -6.40 -4.48
C PHE A 18 12.87 -5.87 -5.42
N GLY A 19 13.92 -5.28 -4.84
CA GLY A 19 15.06 -4.73 -5.61
C GLY A 19 14.77 -3.41 -6.34
N CYS A 20 13.60 -2.79 -6.12
CA CYS A 20 13.28 -1.50 -6.71
C CYS A 20 14.13 -0.38 -6.07
N ASN A 21 15.02 0.21 -6.86
CA ASN A 21 15.86 1.34 -6.47
C ASN A 21 15.44 2.66 -7.12
N ASP A 22 14.42 2.64 -7.97
CA ASP A 22 13.91 3.82 -8.67
C ASP A 22 12.53 4.20 -8.14
N SER A 23 12.42 5.40 -7.59
CA SER A 23 11.16 5.94 -7.07
C SER A 23 10.11 6.15 -8.16
N SER A 24 10.52 6.36 -9.42
CA SER A 24 9.60 6.56 -10.53
C SER A 24 8.72 5.33 -10.78
N GLN A 25 9.28 4.12 -10.60
CA GLN A 25 8.53 2.87 -10.76
C GLN A 25 7.43 2.74 -9.71
N VAL A 26 7.72 3.12 -8.46
CA VAL A 26 6.72 3.14 -7.38
C VAL A 26 5.61 4.13 -7.70
N LEU A 27 5.95 5.32 -8.18
CA LEU A 27 4.96 6.33 -8.57
C LEU A 27 4.09 5.85 -9.74
N ASN A 28 4.66 5.15 -10.71
CA ASN A 28 3.92 4.57 -11.83
C ASN A 28 2.90 3.54 -11.34
N GLU A 29 3.29 2.63 -10.45
CA GLU A 29 2.38 1.64 -9.86
C GLU A 29 1.28 2.28 -9.02
N ILE A 30 1.59 3.36 -8.31
CA ILE A 30 0.58 4.16 -7.61
C ILE A 30 -0.44 4.68 -8.62
N GLN A 31 -0.02 5.30 -9.73
CA GLN A 31 -0.96 5.82 -10.72
C GLN A 31 -1.81 4.72 -11.35
N GLU A 32 -1.23 3.57 -11.67
CA GLU A 32 -1.98 2.43 -12.22
C GLU A 32 -3.01 1.88 -11.21
N CYS A 33 -2.65 1.78 -9.93
CA CYS A 33 -3.59 1.39 -8.87
C CYS A 33 -4.73 2.40 -8.72
N LYS A 34 -4.44 3.71 -8.77
CA LYS A 34 -5.45 4.77 -8.73
C LYS A 34 -6.41 4.72 -9.91
N LYS A 35 -5.90 4.47 -11.13
CA LYS A 35 -6.72 4.33 -12.34
C LYS A 35 -7.61 3.09 -12.29
N ALA A 36 -7.08 1.96 -11.82
CA ALA A 36 -7.85 0.73 -11.69
C ALA A 36 -8.94 0.82 -10.61
N TYR A 37 -8.66 1.51 -9.50
CA TYR A 37 -9.54 1.65 -8.35
C TYR A 37 -9.71 3.12 -7.91
N PRO A 38 -10.44 3.94 -8.68
CA PRO A 38 -10.57 5.39 -8.41
C PRO A 38 -11.34 5.69 -7.11
N ASN A 39 -12.20 4.77 -6.68
CA ASN A 39 -13.04 4.92 -5.48
C ASN A 39 -12.54 4.11 -4.28
N ALA A 40 -11.28 3.66 -4.29
CA ALA A 40 -10.69 2.93 -3.17
C ALA A 40 -9.78 3.84 -2.32
N PHE A 41 -9.67 3.49 -1.03
CA PHE A 41 -8.53 3.94 -0.22
C PHE A 41 -7.28 3.18 -0.66
N ILE A 42 -6.19 3.91 -0.89
CA ILE A 42 -4.92 3.32 -1.29
C ILE A 42 -3.85 3.83 -0.34
N ARG A 43 -3.03 2.92 0.19
CA ARG A 43 -1.90 3.21 1.07
C ARG A 43 -0.60 2.64 0.50
N CYS A 44 0.49 3.38 0.67
CA CYS A 44 1.84 2.92 0.37
C CYS A 44 2.45 2.33 1.64
N LEU A 45 3.08 1.16 1.51
CA LEU A 45 3.72 0.43 2.60
C LEU A 45 5.18 0.17 2.26
N ALA A 46 6.05 0.16 3.26
CA ALA A 46 7.43 -0.28 3.15
C ALA A 46 7.76 -1.32 4.23
N PHE A 47 8.53 -2.33 3.85
CA PHE A 47 8.91 -3.44 4.71
C PHE A 47 10.43 -3.54 4.83
N ASP A 48 10.91 -3.83 6.04
CA ASP A 48 12.30 -4.19 6.33
C ASP A 48 12.39 -5.70 6.46
N ASN A 49 13.16 -6.33 5.58
CA ASN A 49 13.31 -7.79 5.52
C ASN A 49 14.17 -8.34 6.66
N VAL A 50 15.09 -7.53 7.23
CA VAL A 50 15.96 -7.94 8.34
C VAL A 50 15.16 -7.98 9.64
N LYS A 51 14.34 -6.94 9.88
CA LYS A 51 13.48 -6.86 11.08
C LYS A 51 12.15 -7.59 10.92
N GLN A 52 11.81 -8.00 9.70
CA GLN A 52 10.54 -8.63 9.35
C GLN A 52 9.32 -7.81 9.77
N VAL A 53 9.38 -6.48 9.57
CA VAL A 53 8.34 -5.55 10.00
C VAL A 53 8.00 -4.55 8.91
N GLN A 54 6.76 -4.06 8.94
CA GLN A 54 6.36 -2.89 8.18
C GLN A 54 6.94 -1.63 8.83
N CYS A 55 7.86 -0.96 8.15
CA CYS A 55 8.56 0.22 8.66
C CYS A 55 7.88 1.54 8.33
N MET A 56 7.09 1.58 7.24
CA MET A 56 6.35 2.78 6.84
C MET A 56 4.96 2.43 6.33
N ALA A 57 4.00 3.30 6.62
CA ALA A 57 2.67 3.25 6.05
C ALA A 57 2.05 4.65 6.00
N PHE A 58 1.61 5.05 4.81
CA PHE A 58 0.90 6.31 4.65
C PHE A 58 -0.15 6.21 3.54
N LEU A 59 -1.21 7.00 3.67
CA LEU A 59 -2.30 7.05 2.72
C LEU A 59 -1.93 7.90 1.50
N ILE A 60 -2.25 7.41 0.30
CA ILE A 60 -1.94 8.08 -0.97
C ILE A 60 -3.18 8.42 -1.81
N GLN A 61 -4.33 7.82 -1.49
CA GLN A 61 -5.63 8.14 -2.08
C GLN A 61 -6.73 8.04 -1.02
N LYS A 62 -7.59 9.07 -0.99
CA LYS A 62 -8.91 9.03 -0.38
C LYS A 62 -9.94 9.02 -1.52
N PRO A 63 -10.97 8.18 -1.48
CA PRO A 63 -12.05 8.27 -2.45
C PRO A 63 -12.80 9.59 -2.27
N ALA A 64 -13.30 10.16 -3.36
CA ALA A 64 -14.01 11.45 -3.34
C ALA A 64 -15.34 11.40 -2.56
N ALA A 65 -15.92 10.21 -2.41
CA ALA A 65 -17.17 9.96 -1.70
C ALA A 65 -16.97 9.43 -0.26
N ALA A 66 -15.81 9.66 0.35
CA ALA A 66 -15.50 9.22 1.71
C ALA A 66 -16.30 9.99 2.78
#